data_AF-A0A814ECH7-F1
#
_entry.id   AF-A0A814ECH7-F1
#
_cell.length_a   1.000
_cell.length_b   1.000
_cell.length_c   1.000
_cell.angle_alpha   90.00
_cell.angle_beta   90.00
_cell.angle_gamma   90.00
#
_symmetry.space_group_name_H-M   'P 1'
#
loop_
_entity.id
_entity.type
_entity.pdbx_description
1 polymer ?
#
loop_
_entity_poly.entity_id
_entity_poly.type
_entity_poly.pdbx_seq_one_letter_code
_entity_poly.pdbx_strand_id
1 'polypeptide(L)' 'MIDIGFYRSYPFSIPLNIKYRLSVPKYNPYRAYTPDDSCGFRRNYVAIYPIESPGDYQLFGRTIPT' A
#
# COMPACT_ATOMS: atom_id res chain seq x y z
N MET A 1 -12.17 -5.50 -1.45
CA MET A 1 -11.23 -5.51 -0.31
C MET A 1 -10.91 -6.96 -0.01
N ILE A 2 -9.64 -7.38 -0.07
CA ILE A 2 -9.28 -8.82 0.01
C ILE A 2 -8.80 -9.19 1.42
N ASP A 3 -8.22 -8.25 2.15
CA ASP A 3 -7.83 -8.46 3.55
C ASP A 3 -7.61 -7.11 4.28
N ILE A 4 -7.48 -7.20 5.61
CA ILE A 4 -7.23 -6.12 6.55
C ILE A 4 -5.78 -6.22 7.04
N GLY A 5 -5.04 -5.12 6.98
CA GLY A 5 -3.63 -5.09 7.40
C GLY A 5 -3.38 -5.42 8.85
N PHE A 6 -2.27 -6.12 9.09
CA PHE A 6 -1.75 -6.38 10.42
C PHE A 6 -1.54 -5.09 11.24
N TYR A 7 -1.11 -4.01 10.60
CA TYR A 7 -0.99 -2.70 11.25
C TYR A 7 -2.21 -1.84 10.92
N ARG A 8 -3.00 -1.54 11.95
CA ARG A 8 -4.13 -0.59 11.93
C ARG A 8 -5.12 -0.75 10.77
N SER A 9 -5.35 -1.99 10.35
CA SER A 9 -6.44 -2.36 9.45
C SER A 9 -6.42 -1.73 8.06
N TYR A 10 -5.24 -1.58 7.47
CA TYR A 10 -5.13 -1.02 6.13
C TYR A 10 -5.85 -1.88 5.08
N PRO A 11 -6.59 -1.28 4.13
CA PRO A 11 -7.24 -2.05 3.09
C PRO A 11 -6.21 -2.55 2.09
N PHE A 12 -6.18 -3.87 1.86
CA PHE A 12 -5.36 -4.49 0.82
C PHE A 12 -6.22 -4.98 -0.34
N SER A 13 -5.67 -4.83 -1.54
CA SER A 13 -6.25 -5.35 -2.78
C SER A 13 -5.20 -5.96 -3.68
N ILE A 14 -5.63 -6.93 -4.48
CA ILE A 14 -4.86 -7.51 -5.57
C ILE A 14 -5.66 -7.19 -6.84
N PRO A 15 -5.00 -6.73 -7.92
CA PRO A 15 -5.67 -6.59 -9.22
C PRO A 15 -6.31 -7.90 -9.66
N LEU A 16 -7.62 -7.86 -9.95
CA LEU A 16 -8.41 -9.04 -10.33
C LEU A 16 -7.84 -9.68 -11.61
N ASN A 17 -7.56 -8.85 -12.61
CA ASN A 17 -6.93 -9.30 -13.85
C ASN A 17 -5.41 -9.42 -13.68
N ILE A 18 -4.88 -10.61 -14.01
CA ILE A 18 -3.45 -10.95 -13.95
C ILE A 18 -2.58 -9.95 -14.72
N LYS A 19 -3.09 -9.37 -15.81
CA LYS A 19 -2.36 -8.42 -16.67
C LYS A 19 -1.97 -7.13 -15.95
N TYR A 20 -2.68 -6.78 -14.87
CA TYR A 20 -2.40 -5.58 -14.08
C TYR A 20 -1.65 -5.89 -12.78
N ARG A 21 -1.20 -7.13 -12.56
CA ARG A 21 -0.39 -7.48 -11.39
C ARG A 21 1.05 -7.05 -11.65
N LEU A 22 1.40 -5.87 -11.15
CA LEU A 22 2.77 -5.39 -11.12
C LEU A 22 3.45 -5.91 -9.86
N SER A 23 4.57 -6.64 -9.99
CA SER A 23 5.35 -7.11 -8.84
C SER A 23 6.41 -6.10 -8.46
N VAL A 24 6.23 -5.45 -7.31
CA VAL A 24 7.10 -4.35 -6.88
C VAL A 24 7.89 -4.70 -5.61
N PRO A 25 9.21 -4.49 -5.54
CA PRO A 25 9.99 -4.75 -4.32
C PRO A 25 9.65 -3.77 -3.19
N LYS A 26 9.90 -4.19 -1.95
CA LYS A 26 9.79 -3.32 -0.78
C LYS A 26 10.95 -2.34 -0.72
N TYR A 27 10.74 -1.19 -0.09
CA TYR A 27 11.85 -0.36 0.35
C TYR A 27 12.72 -1.09 1.38
N ASN A 28 14.03 -0.93 1.26
CA ASN A 28 15.02 -1.38 2.23
C ASN A 28 16.13 -0.31 2.32
N PRO A 29 16.23 0.47 3.40
CA PRO A 29 15.41 0.42 4.62
C PRO A 29 13.96 0.90 4.38
N TYR A 30 13.06 0.56 5.30
CA TYR A 30 11.68 1.03 5.27
C TYR A 30 11.61 2.53 5.60
N ARG A 31 10.55 3.22 5.14
CA ARG A 31 10.33 4.62 5.50
C ARG A 31 9.76 4.70 6.91
N ALA A 32 10.34 5.57 7.74
CA ALA A 32 9.80 5.90 9.05
C ALA A 32 8.45 6.64 8.97
N TYR A 33 8.19 7.34 7.85
CA TYR A 33 6.99 8.15 7.64
C TYR A 33 6.40 7.93 6.24
N THR A 34 5.08 7.75 6.21
CA THR A 34 4.22 7.71 5.02
C THR A 34 3.00 8.56 5.33
N PRO A 35 2.65 9.53 4.49
CA PRO A 35 1.46 10.35 4.69
C PRO A 35 0.17 9.51 4.68
N ASP A 36 -0.87 10.03 5.33
CA ASP A 36 -2.24 9.57 5.21
C ASP A 36 -2.74 9.54 3.75
N ASP A 37 -3.67 8.65 3.47
CA ASP A 37 -4.25 8.35 2.16
C ASP A 37 -3.22 8.00 1.06
N SER A 38 -1.99 7.69 1.44
CA SER A 38 -0.97 7.25 0.48
C SER A 38 -1.32 5.88 -0.07
N CYS A 39 -1.10 5.70 -1.36
CA CYS A 39 -1.28 4.42 -2.03
C CYS A 39 0.09 3.83 -2.38
N GLY A 40 0.28 2.55 -2.05
CA GLY A 40 1.54 1.87 -2.27
C GLY A 40 1.41 0.46 -2.83
N PHE A 41 2.44 0.03 -3.57
CA PHE A 41 2.62 -1.33 -4.05
C PHE A 41 3.59 -2.12 -3.18
N ARG A 42 3.27 -3.40 -2.97
CA ARG A 42 4.20 -4.41 -2.44
C ARG A 42 3.93 -5.72 -3.15
N ARG A 43 4.94 -6.30 -3.82
CA ARG A 43 4.75 -7.45 -4.71
C ARG A 43 3.56 -7.13 -5.61
N ASN A 44 2.55 -8.00 -5.67
CA ASN A 44 1.34 -7.82 -6.48
C ASN A 44 0.16 -7.18 -5.71
N TYR A 45 0.42 -6.58 -4.54
CA TYR A 45 -0.59 -6.00 -3.66
C TYR A 45 -0.56 -4.48 -3.73
N VAL A 46 -1.74 -3.88 -3.63
CA VAL A 46 -1.97 -2.46 -3.42
C VAL A 46 -2.55 -2.25 -2.03
N ALA A 47 -2.03 -1.26 -1.32
CA ALA A 47 -2.52 -0.84 -0.01
C ALA A 47 -2.73 0.68 0.02
N ILE A 48 -3.71 1.10 0.81
CA ILE A 48 -3.93 2.50 1.16
C ILE A 48 -3.53 2.67 2.63
N TYR A 49 -2.83 3.74 2.94
CA TYR A 49 -2.43 4.13 4.28
C TYR A 49 -3.46 5.13 4.84
N PRO A 50 -4.54 4.72 5.52
CA PRO A 50 -5.59 5.63 6.01
C PRO A 50 -5.12 6.66 7.04
N ILE A 51 -3.96 6.44 7.66
CA ILE A 51 -3.34 7.38 8.57
C ILE A 51 -1.84 7.42 8.34
N GLU A 52 -1.20 8.46 8.84
CA GLU A 52 0.26 8.56 8.84
C GLU A 52 0.91 7.38 9.58
N SER A 53 1.91 6.77 8.95
CA SER A 53 2.58 5.58 9.51
C SER A 53 3.88 5.21 8.80
N PRO A 54 4.75 4.41 9.45
CA PRO A 54 5.88 3.78 8.77
C PRO A 54 5.41 2.83 7.66
N GLY A 55 6.22 2.68 6.60
CA GLY A 55 5.84 1.84 5.47
C GLY A 55 7.01 1.44 4.56
N ASP A 56 6.89 0.26 3.96
CA ASP A 56 7.88 -0.31 3.05
C ASP A 56 7.34 -0.51 1.61
N TYR A 57 6.16 0.03 1.31
CA TYR A 57 5.50 -0.10 0.00
C TYR A 57 5.99 1.02 -0.92
N GLN A 58 6.18 0.73 -2.21
CA GLN A 58 6.50 1.73 -3.23
C GLN A 58 5.31 2.65 -3.45
N LEU A 59 5.45 3.93 -3.13
CA LEU A 59 4.36 4.89 -3.26
C LEU A 59 4.18 5.29 -4.72
N PHE A 60 2.93 5.38 -5.16
CA PHE A 60 2.60 5.82 -6.51
C PHE A 60 1.60 6.97 -6.55
N GLY A 61 1.01 7.35 -5.42
CA GLY A 61 0.07 8.45 -5.33
C GLY A 61 -0.63 8.53 -3.98
N ARG A 62 -1.62 9.42 -3.89
CA ARG A 62 -2.52 9.56 -2.75
C ARG A 62 -3.97 9.54 -3.24
N THR A 63 -4.87 8.97 -2.46
CA THR A 63 -6.31 9.07 -2.69
C THR A 63 -6.87 10.36 -2.12
N ILE A 64 -8.16 10.58 -2.37
CA ILE A 64 -8.92 11.55 -1.59
C ILE A 64 -8.84 11.18 -0.10
N PRO A 65 -8.86 12.18 0.79
CA PRO A 65 -8.95 11.95 2.23
C PRO A 65 -10.14 11.05 2.55
N THR A 66 -9.89 10.03 3.36
CA THR A 66 -10.93 9.10 3.82
C THR A 66 -11.78 9.73 4.91
#